data_AF-A0A382BXT1-F1
#
_entry.id   AF-A0A382BXT1-F1
#
_cell.length_a   1.000
_cell.length_b   1.000
_cell.length_c   1.000
_cell.angle_alpha   90.00
_cell.angle_beta   90.00
_cell.angle_gamma   90.00
#
_symmetry.space_group_name_H-M   'P 1'
#
loop_
_entity.id
_entity.type
_entity.pdbx_description
1 polymer ?
#
loop_
_entity_poly.entity_id
_entity_poly.type
_entity_poly.pdbx_seq_one_letter_code
_entity_poly.pdbx_strand_id
1 'polypeptide(L)'
;MVNISLIEIVLIIVLICLSGLFSGLTLGLLGLDPIGLEIIMSGNTKDSIYARSILPIRKKGNQLLCTLLLGNVLVNSALSIIMADITSGIIGLVLSTTIIVIFGEIIPQSTCSRYSLLIGYKTRWITHFLLIILFPIAFPMSFILDKFFGNEVGM
;
A
#
# COMPACT_ATOMS: atom_id res chain seq x y z
N MET A 1 -28.03 -23.05 -0.30
CA MET A 1 -27.92 -21.69 -0.89
C MET A 1 -27.07 -20.89 0.06
N VAL A 2 -25.92 -20.39 -0.39
CA VAL A 2 -25.10 -19.48 0.41
C VAL A 2 -25.93 -18.22 0.64
N ASN A 3 -26.40 -17.99 1.86
CA ASN A 3 -26.99 -16.71 2.22
C ASN A 3 -25.83 -15.77 2.58
N ILE A 4 -25.25 -15.14 1.56
CA ILE A 4 -24.25 -14.08 1.77
C ILE A 4 -24.98 -12.93 2.46
N SER A 5 -24.54 -12.61 3.66
CA SER A 5 -25.05 -11.47 4.41
C SER A 5 -24.60 -10.17 3.76
N LEU A 6 -25.44 -9.13 3.85
CA LEU A 6 -25.07 -7.78 3.39
C LEU A 6 -23.76 -7.30 4.03
N ILE A 7 -23.48 -7.72 5.26
CA ILE A 7 -22.29 -7.38 6.02
C ILE A 7 -21.03 -7.94 5.34
N GLU A 8 -21.05 -9.19 4.88
CA GLU A 8 -19.92 -9.80 4.17
C GLU A 8 -19.62 -9.10 2.85
N ILE A 9 -20.66 -8.73 2.09
CA ILE A 9 -20.49 -7.99 0.82
C ILE A 9 -19.83 -6.63 1.08
N VAL A 10 -20.34 -5.89 2.07
CA VAL A 10 -19.76 -4.59 2.45
C VAL A 10 -18.31 -4.76 2.89
N LEU A 11 -18.02 -5.78 3.70
CA LEU A 11 -16.67 -6.06 4.18
C LEU A 11 -15.72 -6.40 3.03
N ILE A 12 -16.15 -7.24 2.07
CA ILE A 12 -15.36 -7.57 0.87
C ILE A 12 -15.04 -6.30 0.08
N ILE A 13 -16.02 -5.44 -0.19
CA ILE A 13 -15.80 -4.20 -0.94
C ILE A 13 -14.78 -3.31 -0.22
N VAL A 14 -14.92 -3.13 1.09
CA VAL A 14 -13.96 -2.35 1.89
C VAL A 14 -12.57 -2.96 1.83
N LEU A 15 -12.44 -4.29 1.94
CA LEU A 15 -11.15 -4.97 1.85
C LEU A 15 -10.52 -4.82 0.46
N ILE A 16 -11.29 -4.89 -0.63
CA ILE A 16 -10.76 -4.64 -1.99
C ILE A 16 -10.24 -3.21 -2.10
N CYS A 17 -10.96 -2.21 -1.58
CA CYS A 17 -10.51 -0.82 -1.60
C CYS A 17 -9.23 -0.62 -0.78
N LEU A 18 -9.13 -1.26 0.40
CA LEU A 18 -7.93 -1.21 1.23
C LEU A 18 -6.74 -1.92 0.57
N SER A 19 -6.96 -3.08 -0.05
CA SER A 19 -5.95 -3.79 -0.86
C SER A 19 -5.40 -2.87 -1.94
N GLY A 20 -6.31 -2.22 -2.69
CA GLY A 20 -5.95 -1.21 -3.69
C GLY A 20 -5.15 -0.05 -3.16
N LEU A 21 -5.51 0.47 -1.98
CA LEU A 21 -4.77 1.53 -1.32
C LEU A 21 -3.35 1.08 -0.96
N PHE A 22 -3.19 -0.06 -0.27
CA PHE A 22 -1.87 -0.54 0.15
C PHE A 22 -0.98 -0.88 -1.06
N SER A 23 -1.51 -1.64 -2.00
CA SER A 23 -0.80 -2.07 -3.21
C SER A 23 -0.42 -0.87 -4.09
N GLY A 24 -1.38 0.04 -4.32
CA GLY A 24 -1.18 1.26 -5.10
C GLY A 24 -0.15 2.20 -4.47
N LEU A 25 -0.23 2.45 -3.16
CA LEU A 25 0.74 3.29 -2.45
C LEU A 25 2.13 2.65 -2.39
N THR A 26 2.21 1.31 -2.32
CA THR A 26 3.50 0.60 -2.33
C THR A 26 4.27 0.95 -3.60
N LEU A 27 3.67 0.73 -4.77
CA LEU A 27 4.31 1.05 -6.05
C LEU A 27 4.45 2.56 -6.25
N GLY A 28 3.40 3.32 -5.91
CA GLY A 28 3.35 4.76 -6.14
C GLY A 28 4.36 5.54 -5.31
N LEU A 29 4.52 5.23 -4.02
CA LEU A 29 5.44 5.94 -3.14
C LEU A 29 6.86 5.40 -3.21
N LEU A 30 7.05 4.07 -3.16
CA LEU A 30 8.39 3.49 -3.19
C LEU A 30 9.04 3.59 -4.58
N GLY A 31 8.23 3.67 -5.64
CA GLY A 31 8.70 3.94 -7.00
C GLY A 31 9.21 5.37 -7.21
N LEU A 32 9.02 6.30 -6.25
CA LEU A 32 9.62 7.62 -6.29
C LEU A 32 11.07 7.55 -5.81
N ASP A 33 11.99 8.02 -6.65
CA ASP A 33 13.40 8.16 -6.30
C ASP A 33 13.61 9.38 -5.38
N PRO A 34 14.20 9.21 -4.17
CA PRO A 34 14.51 10.32 -3.28
C PRO A 34 15.33 11.43 -3.94
N ILE A 35 16.31 11.09 -4.79
CA ILE A 35 17.18 12.08 -5.45
C ILE A 35 16.36 12.85 -6.50
N GLY A 36 15.59 12.15 -7.33
CA GLY A 36 14.64 12.77 -8.25
C GLY A 36 13.64 13.70 -7.56
N LEU A 37 13.15 13.34 -6.37
CA LEU A 37 12.29 14.21 -5.56
C LEU A 37 13.02 15.48 -5.11
N GLU A 38 14.27 15.39 -4.68
CA GLU A 38 15.09 16.56 -4.31
C GLU A 38 15.33 17.50 -5.51
N ILE A 39 15.54 16.94 -6.71
CA ILE A 39 15.64 17.72 -7.94
C ILE A 39 14.31 18.46 -8.23
N ILE A 40 13.16 17.78 -8.16
CA ILE A 40 11.85 18.41 -8.37
C ILE A 40 11.59 19.52 -7.33
N MET A 41 12.04 19.32 -6.08
CA MET A 41 11.92 20.30 -5.00
C MET A 41 12.71 21.58 -5.22
N SER A 42 13.77 21.56 -6.03
CA SER A 42 14.57 22.75 -6.36
C SER A 42 13.86 23.72 -7.31
N GLY A 43 12.79 23.26 -7.98
CA GLY A 43 11.93 24.10 -8.81
C GLY A 43 10.88 24.89 -8.01
N ASN A 44 10.19 25.81 -8.68
CA ASN A 44 9.11 26.62 -8.11
C ASN A 44 7.73 26.29 -8.73
N THR A 45 7.45 24.99 -8.89
CA THR A 45 6.21 24.47 -9.51
C THR A 45 5.29 23.84 -8.48
N LYS A 46 4.05 23.49 -8.88
CA LYS A 46 3.14 22.73 -7.99
C LYS A 46 3.74 21.40 -7.55
N ASP A 47 4.51 20.76 -8.44
CA ASP A 47 5.16 19.48 -8.16
C ASP A 47 6.26 19.59 -7.10
N SER A 48 6.90 20.76 -6.95
CA SER A 48 7.89 20.98 -5.89
C SER A 48 7.26 20.95 -4.49
N ILE A 49 6.00 21.41 -4.36
CA ILE A 49 5.21 21.33 -3.12
C ILE A 49 4.86 19.87 -2.80
N TYR A 50 4.47 19.09 -3.82
CA TYR A 50 4.15 17.67 -3.66
C TYR A 50 5.38 16.88 -3.24
N ALA A 51 6.51 17.06 -3.94
CA ALA A 51 7.77 16.39 -3.64
C ALA A 51 8.25 16.69 -2.21
N ARG A 52 8.19 17.96 -1.76
CA ARG A 52 8.55 18.37 -0.39
C ARG A 52 7.72 17.67 0.69
N SER A 53 6.47 17.37 0.39
CA SER A 53 5.55 16.70 1.31
C SER A 53 5.78 15.19 1.40
N ILE A 54 6.23 14.55 0.31
CA ILE A 54 6.38 13.10 0.19
C ILE A 54 7.79 12.64 0.59
N LEU A 55 8.81 13.45 0.30
CA LEU A 55 10.22 13.14 0.61
C LEU A 55 10.43 12.60 2.04
N PRO A 56 9.93 13.20 3.14
CA PRO A 56 10.19 12.68 4.48
C PRO A 56 9.60 11.28 4.73
N ILE A 57 8.52 10.93 4.03
CA ILE A 57 7.93 9.58 4.09
C ILE A 57 8.82 8.61 3.30
N ARG A 58 9.21 9.00 2.08
CA ARG A 58 10.05 8.16 1.20
C ARG A 58 11.46 7.95 1.74
N LYS A 59 11.99 8.92 2.52
CA LYS A 59 13.29 8.81 3.21
C LYS A 59 13.32 7.66 4.22
N LYS A 60 12.16 7.21 4.71
CA LYS A 60 12.02 6.04 5.58
C LYS A 60 11.57 4.81 4.78
N GLY A 61 12.31 4.50 3.71
CA GLY A 61 11.96 3.47 2.71
C GLY A 61 11.58 2.12 3.31
N ASN A 62 12.49 1.51 4.08
CA ASN A 62 12.25 0.21 4.71
C ASN A 62 11.04 0.21 5.66
N GLN A 63 10.83 1.28 6.45
CA GLN A 63 9.66 1.40 7.31
C GLN A 63 8.36 1.50 6.50
N LEU A 64 8.38 2.31 5.43
CA LEU A 64 7.25 2.46 4.52
C LEU A 64 6.93 1.14 3.82
N LEU A 65 7.94 0.46 3.31
CA LEU A 65 7.85 -0.86 2.69
C LEU A 65 7.21 -1.87 3.63
N CYS A 66 7.77 -2.05 4.83
CA CYS A 66 7.23 -2.99 5.81
C CYS A 66 5.78 -2.67 6.20
N THR A 67 5.45 -1.40 6.37
CA THR A 67 4.09 -0.95 6.73
C THR A 67 3.09 -1.27 5.63
N LEU A 68 3.38 -0.86 4.39
CA LEU A 68 2.45 -1.02 3.28
C LEU A 68 2.31 -2.50 2.87
N LEU A 69 3.40 -3.26 2.86
CA LEU A 69 3.35 -4.70 2.59
C LEU A 69 2.60 -5.47 3.66
N LEU A 70 2.83 -5.16 4.94
CA LEU A 70 2.09 -5.80 6.03
C LEU A 70 0.59 -5.57 5.91
N GLY A 71 0.18 -4.33 5.66
CA GLY A 71 -1.22 -3.99 5.44
C GLY A 71 -1.81 -4.70 4.23
N ASN A 72 -1.07 -4.73 3.11
CA ASN A 72 -1.51 -5.42 1.89
C ASN A 72 -1.75 -6.92 2.13
N VAL A 73 -0.75 -7.61 2.72
CA VAL A 73 -0.83 -9.04 3.01
C VAL A 73 -1.96 -9.34 3.99
N LEU A 74 -2.13 -8.51 5.03
CA LEU A 74 -3.20 -8.67 6.01
C LEU A 74 -4.59 -8.57 5.36
N VAL A 75 -4.82 -7.52 4.56
CA VAL A 75 -6.11 -7.28 3.89
C VAL A 75 -6.41 -8.35 2.85
N ASN A 76 -5.42 -8.72 2.03
CA ASN A 76 -5.59 -9.77 1.03
C ASN A 76 -5.88 -11.13 1.68
N SER A 77 -5.16 -11.47 2.75
CA SER A 77 -5.38 -12.72 3.48
C SER A 77 -6.78 -12.75 4.12
N ALA A 78 -7.21 -11.65 4.73
CA ALA A 78 -8.54 -11.53 5.31
C ALA A 78 -9.64 -11.71 4.25
N LEU A 79 -9.48 -11.09 3.08
CA LEU A 79 -10.43 -11.23 1.97
C LEU A 79 -10.48 -12.68 1.48
N SER A 80 -9.33 -13.33 1.28
CA SER A 80 -9.28 -14.73 0.85
C SER A 80 -9.92 -15.69 1.86
N ILE A 81 -9.75 -15.46 3.16
CA ILE A 81 -10.41 -16.25 4.21
C ILE A 81 -11.92 -16.09 4.12
N ILE A 82 -12.43 -14.85 4.07
CA ILE A 82 -13.87 -14.57 3.98
C ILE A 82 -14.47 -15.20 2.71
N MET A 83 -13.78 -15.08 1.57
CA MET A 83 -14.23 -15.67 0.31
C MET A 83 -14.25 -17.20 0.35
N ALA A 84 -13.28 -17.83 0.99
CA ALA A 84 -13.25 -19.27 1.18
C ALA A 84 -14.41 -19.76 2.05
N ASP A 85 -14.76 -19.01 3.10
CA ASP A 85 -15.85 -19.34 4.02
C ASP A 85 -17.24 -19.23 3.37
N ILE A 86 -17.48 -18.19 2.55
CA ILE A 86 -18.80 -17.99 1.91
C ILE A 86 -19.00 -18.79 0.63
N THR A 87 -17.95 -19.38 0.04
CA THR A 87 -18.09 -20.15 -1.21
C THR A 87 -17.79 -21.64 -0.98
N SER A 88 -16.62 -22.09 -1.38
CA SER A 88 -16.01 -23.38 -1.05
C SER A 88 -14.50 -23.18 -1.14
N GLY A 89 -13.71 -23.79 -0.26
CA GLY A 89 -12.30 -23.42 -0.06
C GLY A 89 -11.47 -23.19 -1.34
N ILE A 90 -11.54 -24.11 -2.31
CA ILE A 90 -10.80 -23.99 -3.59
C ILE A 90 -11.40 -22.90 -4.49
N ILE A 91 -12.73 -22.84 -4.63
CA ILE A 91 -13.39 -21.84 -5.49
C ILE A 91 -13.18 -20.43 -4.90
N GLY A 92 -13.29 -20.28 -3.58
CA GLY A 92 -13.07 -19.03 -2.88
C GLY A 92 -11.62 -18.56 -2.96
N LEU A 93 -10.65 -19.48 -2.90
CA LEU A 93 -9.25 -19.16 -3.15
C LEU A 93 -9.03 -18.60 -4.56
N VAL A 94 -9.53 -19.30 -5.60
CA VAL A 94 -9.37 -18.87 -7.00
C VAL A 94 -10.09 -17.55 -7.26
N LEU A 95 -11.32 -17.41 -6.77
CA LEU A 95 -12.13 -16.22 -6.96
C LEU A 95 -11.53 -15.01 -6.23
N SER A 96 -11.15 -15.18 -4.95
CA SER A 96 -10.50 -14.10 -4.19
C SER A 96 -9.21 -13.66 -4.84
N THR A 97 -8.34 -14.59 -5.24
CA THR A 97 -7.08 -14.27 -5.92
C THR A 97 -7.32 -13.47 -7.19
N THR A 98 -8.28 -13.90 -8.02
CA THR A 98 -8.61 -13.21 -9.28
C THR A 98 -9.10 -11.78 -9.01
N ILE A 99 -10.00 -11.61 -8.04
CA ILE A 99 -10.55 -10.30 -7.68
C ILE A 99 -9.47 -9.38 -7.08
N ILE A 100 -8.66 -9.89 -6.15
CA ILE A 100 -7.57 -9.13 -5.51
C ILE A 100 -6.58 -8.66 -6.57
N VAL A 101 -6.11 -9.57 -7.44
CA VAL A 101 -5.08 -9.23 -8.43
C VAL A 101 -5.59 -8.15 -9.40
N ILE A 102 -6.83 -8.26 -9.89
CA ILE A 102 -7.35 -7.30 -10.87
C ILE A 102 -7.71 -5.97 -10.19
N PHE A 103 -8.54 -6.02 -9.15
CA PHE A 103 -9.17 -4.83 -8.56
C PHE A 103 -8.40 -4.26 -7.36
N GLY A 104 -7.74 -5.11 -6.59
CA GLY A 104 -6.93 -4.74 -5.42
C GLY A 104 -5.46 -4.45 -5.75
N GLU A 105 -4.95 -4.91 -6.90
CA GLU A 105 -3.52 -4.73 -7.22
C GLU A 105 -3.31 -4.04 -8.57
N ILE A 106 -3.60 -4.68 -9.70
CA ILE A 106 -3.22 -4.19 -11.03
C ILE A 106 -3.82 -2.82 -11.35
N ILE A 107 -5.14 -2.65 -11.18
CA ILE A 107 -5.81 -1.37 -11.48
C ILE A 107 -5.31 -0.25 -10.55
N PRO A 108 -5.26 -0.44 -9.21
CA PRO A 108 -4.72 0.56 -8.30
C PRO A 108 -3.24 0.89 -8.54
N GLN A 109 -2.39 -0.12 -8.74
CA GLN A 109 -0.95 0.04 -8.96
C GLN A 109 -0.65 0.80 -10.26
N SER A 110 -1.30 0.43 -11.36
CA SER A 110 -1.12 1.13 -12.65
C SER A 110 -1.52 2.60 -12.57
N THR A 111 -2.60 2.91 -11.85
CA THR A 111 -3.06 4.28 -11.60
C THR A 111 -2.06 5.04 -10.73
N CYS A 112 -1.62 4.43 -9.63
CA CYS A 112 -0.68 5.03 -8.68
C CYS A 112 0.72 5.24 -9.27
N SER A 113 1.17 4.35 -10.15
CA SER A 113 2.44 4.53 -10.87
C SER A 113 2.39 5.72 -11.82
N ARG A 114 1.27 5.93 -12.54
CA ARG A 114 1.13 7.03 -13.49
C ARG A 114 0.99 8.40 -12.83
N TYR A 115 0.40 8.48 -11.64
CA TYR A 115 0.13 9.74 -10.92
C TYR A 115 0.76 9.75 -9.51
N SER A 116 1.92 9.12 -9.35
CA SER A 116 2.58 8.85 -8.07
C SER A 116 2.77 10.09 -7.21
N LEU A 117 3.26 11.19 -7.78
CA LEU A 117 3.49 12.44 -7.05
C LEU A 117 2.17 13.05 -6.52
N LEU A 118 1.14 13.09 -7.36
CA LEU A 118 -0.15 13.68 -7.00
C LEU A 118 -0.90 12.80 -5.99
N ILE A 119 -0.94 11.49 -6.22
CA ILE A 119 -1.61 10.53 -5.35
C ILE A 119 -0.88 10.46 -4.01
N GLY A 120 0.45 10.39 -4.02
CA GLY A 120 1.26 10.39 -2.80
C GLY A 120 1.05 11.65 -1.97
N TYR A 121 0.91 12.82 -2.61
CA TYR A 121 0.59 14.06 -1.91
C TYR A 121 -0.82 14.02 -1.30
N LYS A 122 -1.84 13.62 -2.08
CA LYS A 122 -3.24 13.56 -1.61
C LYS A 122 -3.46 12.52 -0.51
N THR A 123 -2.74 11.41 -0.57
CA THR A 123 -2.85 10.31 0.40
C THR A 123 -1.87 10.45 1.57
N ARG A 124 -1.08 11.52 1.63
CA ARG A 124 -0.08 11.76 2.69
C ARG A 124 -0.62 11.50 4.10
N TRP A 125 -1.80 12.03 4.41
CA TRP A 125 -2.40 11.88 5.73
C TRP A 125 -2.77 10.42 6.02
N ILE A 126 -3.31 9.72 5.03
CA ILE A 126 -3.63 8.29 5.09
C ILE A 126 -2.34 7.47 5.31
N THR A 127 -1.29 7.74 4.54
CA THR A 127 -0.01 7.04 4.69
C THR A 127 0.59 7.23 6.07
N HIS A 128 0.56 8.45 6.62
CA HIS A 128 1.02 8.71 7.99
C HIS A 128 0.19 7.95 9.03
N PHE A 129 -1.12 7.92 8.86
CA PHE A 129 -2.01 7.16 9.73
C PHE A 129 -1.69 5.66 9.71
N LEU A 130 -1.49 5.08 8.52
CA LEU A 130 -1.09 3.68 8.35
C LEU A 130 0.27 3.40 9.01
N LEU A 131 1.25 4.29 8.84
CA LEU A 131 2.57 4.19 9.47
C LEU A 131 2.49 4.17 10.99
N ILE A 132 1.55 4.91 11.60
CA ILE A 132 1.37 4.96 13.05
C ILE A 132 0.67 3.69 13.56
N ILE A 133 -0.42 3.27 12.90
CA ILE A 133 -1.20 2.10 13.34
C ILE A 133 -0.41 0.81 13.22
N LEU A 134 0.30 0.63 12.10
CA LEU A 134 1.08 -0.57 11.85
C LEU A 134 2.50 -0.46 12.42
N PHE A 135 2.87 0.68 12.99
CA PHE A 135 4.17 0.91 13.64
C PHE A 135 4.64 -0.23 14.56
N PRO A 136 3.84 -0.75 15.53
CA PRO A 136 4.33 -1.73 16.49
C PRO A 136 4.82 -3.04 15.84
N ILE A 137 4.29 -3.39 14.67
CA ILE A 137 4.65 -4.61 13.93
C ILE A 137 5.63 -4.28 12.80
N ALA A 138 5.42 -3.18 12.09
CA ALA A 138 6.25 -2.78 10.96
C ALA A 138 7.64 -2.30 11.37
N PHE A 139 7.78 -1.64 12.53
CA PHE A 139 9.06 -1.14 13.04
C PHE A 139 10.10 -2.24 13.30
N PRO A 140 9.81 -3.33 14.05
CA PRO A 140 10.79 -4.38 14.24
C PRO A 140 11.18 -5.04 12.91
N MET A 141 10.24 -5.20 11.97
CA MET A 141 10.55 -5.72 10.63
C MET A 141 11.46 -4.78 9.85
N SER A 142 11.20 -3.47 9.88
CA SER A 142 12.05 -2.50 9.19
C SER A 142 13.43 -2.42 9.82
N PHE A 143 13.54 -2.49 11.14
CA PHE A 143 14.82 -2.51 11.85
C PHE A 143 15.67 -3.75 11.49
N ILE A 144 15.03 -4.91 11.33
CA ILE A 144 15.71 -6.10 10.84
C ILE A 144 16.22 -5.86 9.42
N LEU A 145 15.39 -5.30 8.54
CA LEU A 145 15.77 -4.97 7.17
C LEU A 145 16.95 -3.98 7.13
N ASP A 146 16.90 -2.91 7.92
CA ASP A 146 17.96 -1.90 8.06
C ASP A 146 19.29 -2.54 8.49
N LYS A 147 19.24 -3.56 9.34
CA LYS A 147 20.44 -4.27 9.81
C LYS A 147 21.06 -5.18 8.75
N PHE A 148 20.25 -5.81 7.90
CA PHE A 148 20.73 -6.74 6.86
C PHE A 148 21.15 -6.04 5.58
N PHE A 149 20.39 -5.05 5.14
CA PHE A 149 20.54 -4.41 3.83
C PHE A 149 21.04 -2.96 3.90
N GLY A 150 21.20 -2.42 5.11
CA GLY A 150 21.43 -0.99 5.30
C GLY A 150 20.14 -0.18 5.14
N ASN A 151 20.21 1.10 5.49
CA ASN A 151 19.08 2.00 5.29
C ASN A 151 18.89 2.22 3.79
N GLU A 152 17.68 1.99 3.25
CA GLU A 152 17.36 2.16 1.81
C GLU A 152 17.69 3.57 1.26
N VAL A 153 17.93 4.55 2.14
CA VAL A 153 18.19 5.94 1.80
C VAL A 153 19.60 6.39 2.22
N GLY A 154 20.55 5.46 2.33
CA GLY A 154 21.97 5.75 2.47
C GLY A 154 22.85 4.55 2.09
N MET A 155 24.00 4.65 1.43
CA MET A 155 25.05 5.68 1.59
C MET A 155 25.06 6.34 2.96
#